data_AF-A0A3M1J936-F1
#
_entry.id   AF-A0A3M1J936-F1
#
_cell.length_a   1.000
_cell.length_b   1.000
_cell.length_c   1.000
_cell.angle_alpha   90.00
_cell.angle_beta   90.00
_cell.angle_gamma   90.00
#
_symmetry.space_group_name_H-M   'P 1'
#
loop_
_entity.id
_entity.type
_entity.pdbx_description
1 polymer ?
#
loop_
_entity_poly.entity_id
_entity_poly.type
_entity_poly.pdbx_seq_one_letter_code
_entity_poly.pdbx_strand_id
1 'polypeptide(L)'
;MGCLGLDFRKLNMVFYNLSRKVKRMSKFCKVCAKFIILVFLPSKILSMLWLASFLRSGNTFFRNALYEVYGLPSSAYHRDPNRVLDPDYATYPIVKTHLLPEQLPEAYRHWPAVYLLRDGRDALVSVAHHRKDITAPGSNFYLNLLQAIVAPGGSHFGGWSRNVDAWTARGALVIRFSDLVRQPLVELERLRALIELPPARPDKLPTFQQLKFGQPKYQATAAVVHGNQKHFRKGRVGGWKEEMPPELQALFWFLHGDTMRAHGFTAGELAEVHTAAMRESIWTEIQRHLEHIGPSLTPAEQAAALDILVAVRQRLQQHNTTRTNLDHLPYERYLRRLKAGLRSALPHAIYQNLAKLYRQLPLRRWLGKLRRLIVVRKSLR
;
A
#
# COMPACT_ATOMS: atom_id res chain seq x y z
N MET A 1 2.60 34.55 9.46
CA MET A 1 1.74 35.19 10.47
C MET A 1 0.46 35.63 9.77
N GLY A 2 -0.77 35.33 10.17
CA GLY A 2 -1.26 34.63 11.34
C GLY A 2 -2.56 33.87 11.01
N CYS A 3 -2.76 32.78 11.73
CA CYS A 3 -3.86 31.84 11.62
C CYS A 3 -5.21 32.47 12.00
N LEU A 4 -6.25 32.15 11.23
CA LEU A 4 -7.64 32.13 11.71
C LEU A 4 -7.77 30.95 12.69
N GLY A 5 -7.41 31.20 13.95
CA GLY A 5 -7.72 30.29 15.05
C GLY A 5 -9.18 30.45 15.44
N LEU A 6 -9.98 29.40 15.20
CA LEU A 6 -11.25 29.21 15.89
C LEU A 6 -10.93 29.02 17.38
N ASP A 7 -11.20 30.05 18.17
CA ASP A 7 -10.97 30.07 19.62
C ASP A 7 -12.00 29.18 20.32
N PHE A 8 -11.59 27.94 20.64
CA PHE A 8 -12.39 26.98 21.41
C PHE A 8 -12.81 27.51 22.80
N ARG A 9 -12.14 28.54 23.34
CA ARG A 9 -12.57 29.18 24.59
C ARG A 9 -13.84 30.00 24.38
N LYS A 10 -14.01 30.65 23.22
CA LYS A 10 -15.26 31.36 22.88
C LYS A 10 -16.43 30.40 22.67
N LEU A 11 -16.19 29.24 22.04
CA LEU A 11 -17.24 28.21 21.89
C LEU A 11 -17.66 27.64 23.25
N ASN A 12 -16.70 27.29 24.12
CA ASN A 12 -17.00 26.81 25.47
C ASN A 12 -17.71 27.85 26.34
N MET A 13 -17.40 29.14 26.18
CA MET A 13 -18.08 30.23 26.88
C MET A 13 -19.52 30.43 26.39
N VAL A 14 -19.79 30.23 25.09
CA VAL A 14 -21.15 30.23 24.54
C VAL A 14 -21.96 29.04 25.07
N PHE A 15 -21.39 27.83 25.12
CA PHE A 15 -22.06 26.65 25.69
C PHE A 15 -22.28 26.76 27.21
N TYR A 16 -21.33 27.33 27.96
CA TYR A 16 -21.46 27.59 29.39
C TYR A 16 -22.57 28.58 29.69
N ASN A 17 -22.67 29.67 28.91
CA ASN A 17 -23.73 30.67 29.04
C ASN A 17 -25.11 30.14 28.60
N LEU A 18 -25.18 29.27 27.59
CA LEU A 18 -26.40 28.57 27.21
C LEU A 18 -26.89 27.63 28.33
N SER A 19 -25.98 26.89 28.97
CA SER A 19 -26.31 25.96 30.06
C SER A 19 -26.92 26.68 31.28
N ARG A 20 -26.44 27.91 31.59
CA ARG A 20 -27.00 28.75 32.65
C ARG A 20 -28.38 29.29 32.31
N LYS A 21 -28.65 29.64 31.04
CA LYS A 21 -29.98 30.03 30.57
C LYS A 21 -30.99 28.89 30.63
N VAL A 22 -30.60 27.65 30.30
CA VAL A 22 -31.47 26.45 30.34
C VAL A 22 -31.94 26.10 31.77
N LYS A 23 -31.17 26.43 32.82
CA LYS A 23 -31.62 26.25 34.22
C LYS A 23 -32.85 27.09 34.57
N ARG A 24 -33.05 28.24 33.91
CA ARG A 24 -34.14 29.21 34.17
C ARG A 24 -35.39 29.05 33.29
N MET A 25 -35.46 28.05 32.42
CA MET A 25 -36.59 27.89 31.49
C MET A 25 -37.66 26.89 32.01
N SER A 26 -38.92 27.12 31.64
CA SER A 26 -40.06 26.26 32.00
C SER A 26 -39.89 24.82 31.51
N LYS A 27 -40.58 23.86 32.16
CA LYS A 27 -40.48 22.41 31.88
C LYS A 27 -40.64 22.07 30.38
N PHE A 28 -41.48 22.80 29.66
CA PHE A 28 -41.73 22.60 28.23
C PHE A 28 -40.50 22.94 27.35
N CYS A 29 -39.75 23.99 27.69
CA CYS A 29 -38.59 24.40 26.92
C CYS A 29 -37.33 23.54 27.20
N LYS A 30 -37.26 22.89 28.37
CA LYS A 30 -36.20 21.90 28.68
C LYS A 30 -36.32 20.64 27.81
N VAL A 31 -37.54 20.27 27.40
CA VAL A 31 -37.79 19.15 26.49
C VAL A 31 -37.34 19.53 25.07
N CYS A 32 -37.71 20.71 24.57
CA CYS A 32 -37.25 21.21 23.27
C CYS A 32 -35.72 21.43 23.21
N ALA A 33 -35.10 21.94 24.29
CA ALA A 33 -33.65 22.10 24.36
C ALA A 33 -32.92 20.75 24.45
N LYS A 34 -33.47 19.75 25.15
CA LYS A 34 -32.95 18.36 25.10
C LYS A 34 -33.10 17.76 23.70
N PHE A 35 -34.20 18.03 23.01
CA PHE A 35 -34.44 17.57 21.64
C PHE A 35 -33.47 18.22 20.65
N ILE A 36 -33.21 19.53 20.78
CA ILE A 36 -32.21 20.25 19.98
C ILE A 36 -30.79 19.77 20.29
N ILE A 37 -30.45 19.47 21.55
CA ILE A 37 -29.15 18.88 21.91
C ILE A 37 -29.02 17.45 21.37
N LEU A 38 -30.11 16.67 21.29
CA LEU A 38 -30.10 15.33 20.69
C LEU A 38 -30.04 15.36 19.16
N VAL A 39 -30.59 16.39 18.53
CA VAL A 39 -30.64 16.59 17.05
C VAL A 39 -29.40 17.33 16.53
N PHE A 40 -28.70 18.10 17.38
CA PHE A 40 -27.45 18.82 17.05
C PHE A 40 -26.20 18.32 17.79
N LEU A 41 -26.28 17.25 18.59
CA LEU A 41 -25.14 16.37 18.72
C LEU A 41 -24.92 15.83 17.30
N PRO A 42 -23.80 16.13 16.62
CA PRO A 42 -23.48 15.37 15.43
C PRO A 42 -23.56 13.92 15.87
N SER A 43 -24.54 13.19 15.36
CA SER A 43 -24.46 11.74 15.30
C SER A 43 -23.10 11.52 14.67
N LYS A 44 -22.11 11.19 15.51
CA LYS A 44 -20.71 11.08 15.13
C LYS A 44 -20.70 10.03 14.04
N ILE A 45 -20.70 10.48 12.79
CA ILE A 45 -20.64 9.58 11.65
C ILE A 45 -19.31 8.90 11.85
N LEU A 46 -19.35 7.61 12.24
CA LEU A 46 -18.18 6.75 12.17
C LEU A 46 -17.75 6.81 10.72
N SER A 47 -16.72 7.62 10.46
CA SER A 47 -16.14 7.76 9.15
C SER A 47 -15.54 6.41 8.78
N MET A 48 -16.20 5.71 7.86
CA MET A 48 -15.74 4.42 7.34
C MET A 48 -14.45 4.64 6.54
N LEU A 49 -13.48 3.73 6.67
CA LEU A 49 -12.20 3.86 6.00
C LEU A 49 -11.81 2.61 5.21
N TRP A 50 -11.17 2.83 4.06
CA TRP A 50 -10.50 1.78 3.31
C TRP A 50 -9.12 1.49 3.89
N LEU A 51 -8.88 0.26 4.35
CA LEU A 51 -7.55 -0.24 4.67
C LEU A 51 -7.00 -0.99 3.44
N ALA A 52 -6.25 -0.27 2.61
CA ALA A 52 -5.68 -0.81 1.40
C ALA A 52 -4.23 -1.25 1.60
N SER A 53 -3.80 -2.29 0.87
CA SER A 53 -2.38 -2.62 0.75
C SER A 53 -2.14 -3.50 -0.47
N PHE A 54 -0.89 -3.54 -0.95
CA PHE A 54 -0.47 -4.68 -1.76
C PHE A 54 -0.49 -5.96 -0.91
N LEU A 55 -0.55 -7.13 -1.56
CA LEU A 55 -0.49 -8.43 -0.89
C LEU A 55 0.66 -8.49 0.12
N ARG A 56 0.43 -9.19 1.24
CA ARG A 56 1.46 -9.48 2.26
C ARG A 56 2.18 -8.25 2.85
N SER A 57 1.49 -7.11 2.93
CA SER A 57 2.04 -5.83 3.44
C SER A 57 1.63 -5.48 4.88
N GLY A 58 1.21 -6.47 5.68
CA GLY A 58 0.95 -6.28 7.12
C GLY A 58 -0.50 -6.10 7.55
N ASN A 59 -1.47 -6.25 6.65
CA ASN A 59 -2.90 -6.13 6.98
C ASN A 59 -3.34 -6.96 8.19
N THR A 60 -2.91 -8.22 8.28
CA THR A 60 -3.32 -9.10 9.38
C THR A 60 -2.82 -8.56 10.72
N PHE A 61 -1.57 -8.10 10.79
CA PHE A 61 -1.05 -7.48 12.01
C PHE A 61 -1.83 -6.21 12.35
N PHE A 62 -1.98 -5.31 11.37
CA PHE A 62 -2.64 -4.03 11.56
C PHE A 62 -4.09 -4.16 12.06
N ARG A 63 -4.88 -5.04 11.44
CA ARG A 63 -6.28 -5.27 11.82
C ARG A 63 -6.42 -5.87 13.21
N ASN A 64 -5.57 -6.84 13.57
CA ASN A 64 -5.60 -7.41 14.93
C ASN A 64 -5.14 -6.37 15.96
N ALA A 65 -4.10 -5.59 15.68
CA ALA A 65 -3.68 -4.53 16.59
C ALA A 65 -4.78 -3.49 16.83
N LEU A 66 -5.52 -3.09 15.78
CA LEU A 66 -6.67 -2.20 15.93
C LEU A 66 -7.79 -2.79 16.79
N TYR A 67 -8.09 -4.08 16.59
CA TYR A 67 -9.13 -4.76 17.36
C TYR A 67 -8.74 -4.95 18.83
N GLU A 68 -7.52 -5.41 19.11
CA GLU A 68 -7.08 -5.66 20.48
C GLU A 68 -6.89 -4.35 21.26
N VAL A 69 -6.23 -3.36 20.66
CA VAL A 69 -5.91 -2.09 21.33
C VAL A 69 -7.13 -1.18 21.45
N TYR A 70 -7.98 -1.11 20.42
CA TYR A 70 -9.09 -0.13 20.37
C TYR A 70 -10.49 -0.76 20.32
N GLY A 71 -10.61 -2.09 20.23
CA GLY A 71 -11.91 -2.74 20.04
C GLY A 71 -12.53 -2.47 18.67
N LEU A 72 -11.76 -1.97 17.69
CA LEU A 72 -12.29 -1.58 16.38
C LEU A 72 -12.39 -2.80 15.45
N PRO A 73 -13.60 -3.23 15.07
CA PRO A 73 -13.75 -4.33 14.15
C PRO A 73 -13.47 -3.86 12.70
N SER A 74 -13.13 -4.82 11.84
CA SER A 74 -12.90 -4.58 10.43
C SER A 74 -13.44 -5.73 9.59
N SER A 75 -13.96 -5.42 8.40
CA SER A 75 -14.34 -6.40 7.39
C SER A 75 -13.38 -6.33 6.18
N ALA A 76 -13.68 -7.03 5.10
CA ALA A 76 -12.89 -7.02 3.87
C ALA A 76 -13.76 -7.03 2.62
N TYR A 77 -13.36 -6.26 1.62
CA TYR A 77 -13.98 -6.27 0.29
C TYR A 77 -13.02 -6.85 -0.75
N HIS A 78 -13.51 -7.81 -1.53
CA HIS A 78 -12.81 -8.44 -2.64
C HIS A 78 -13.79 -8.87 -3.74
N ARG A 79 -13.27 -9.14 -4.92
CA ARG A 79 -14.01 -9.68 -6.08
C ARG A 79 -13.62 -11.13 -6.40
N ASP A 80 -13.00 -11.81 -5.45
CA ASP A 80 -12.62 -13.21 -5.59
C ASP A 80 -13.87 -14.10 -5.50
N PRO A 81 -14.25 -14.82 -6.57
CA PRO A 81 -15.46 -15.65 -6.57
C PRO A 81 -15.34 -16.86 -5.64
N ASN A 82 -14.13 -17.26 -5.27
CA ASN A 82 -13.89 -18.41 -4.40
C ASN A 82 -13.94 -18.05 -2.90
N ARG A 83 -14.33 -16.82 -2.58
CA ARG A 83 -14.37 -16.33 -1.21
C ARG A 83 -15.73 -15.71 -0.92
N VAL A 84 -16.29 -16.07 0.23
CA VAL A 84 -17.52 -15.45 0.74
C VAL A 84 -17.23 -13.99 1.07
N LEU A 85 -17.97 -13.09 0.41
CA LEU A 85 -18.00 -11.68 0.77
C LEU A 85 -19.03 -11.49 1.88
N ASP A 86 -18.62 -10.85 2.96
CA ASP A 86 -19.51 -10.40 4.03
C ASP A 86 -20.50 -9.36 3.44
N PRO A 87 -21.81 -9.62 3.37
CA PRO A 87 -22.76 -8.70 2.74
C PRO A 87 -22.83 -7.34 3.45
N ASP A 88 -22.50 -7.31 4.74
CA ASP A 88 -22.55 -6.13 5.59
C ASP A 88 -21.17 -5.48 5.76
N TYR A 89 -20.20 -5.81 4.89
CA TYR A 89 -18.83 -5.29 5.01
C TYR A 89 -18.76 -3.76 5.17
N ALA A 90 -19.71 -3.04 4.57
CA ALA A 90 -19.79 -1.58 4.56
C ALA A 90 -20.25 -0.97 5.90
N THR A 91 -20.74 -1.79 6.83
CA THR A 91 -21.15 -1.35 8.18
C THR A 91 -19.97 -1.25 9.16
N TYR A 92 -18.82 -1.81 8.79
CA TYR A 92 -17.62 -1.82 9.62
C TYR A 92 -16.83 -0.52 9.47
N PRO A 93 -16.26 0.03 10.56
CA PRO A 93 -15.47 1.28 10.50
C PRO A 93 -14.24 1.15 9.60
N ILE A 94 -13.79 -0.07 9.34
CA ILE A 94 -12.59 -0.37 8.56
C ILE A 94 -12.88 -1.51 7.59
N VAL A 95 -12.71 -1.25 6.31
CA VAL A 95 -12.88 -2.24 5.26
C VAL A 95 -11.56 -2.48 4.55
N LYS A 96 -11.01 -3.68 4.69
CA LYS A 96 -9.74 -4.06 4.08
C LYS A 96 -9.90 -4.41 2.60
N THR A 97 -8.96 -4.02 1.75
CA THR A 97 -8.91 -4.49 0.36
C THR A 97 -7.49 -4.58 -0.21
N HIS A 98 -7.34 -5.33 -1.29
CA HIS A 98 -6.13 -5.34 -2.14
C HIS A 98 -6.41 -4.82 -3.55
N LEU A 99 -7.69 -4.61 -3.89
CA LEU A 99 -8.10 -4.06 -5.17
C LEU A 99 -7.53 -2.67 -5.37
N LEU A 100 -7.54 -2.22 -6.61
CA LEU A 100 -7.18 -0.86 -6.95
C LEU A 100 -8.34 0.10 -6.67
N PRO A 101 -8.06 1.40 -6.51
CA PRO A 101 -9.10 2.40 -6.25
C PRO A 101 -10.29 2.35 -7.21
N GLU A 102 -10.03 2.23 -8.51
CA GLU A 102 -11.04 2.19 -9.57
C GLU A 102 -11.91 0.90 -9.50
N GLN A 103 -11.42 -0.13 -8.84
CA GLN A 103 -12.12 -1.41 -8.66
C GLN A 103 -12.99 -1.45 -7.40
N LEU A 104 -12.98 -0.40 -6.57
CA LEU A 104 -13.89 -0.32 -5.42
C LEU A 104 -15.34 -0.06 -5.87
N PRO A 105 -16.35 -0.44 -5.06
CA PRO A 105 -17.74 -0.07 -5.29
C PRO A 105 -17.86 1.44 -5.38
N GLU A 106 -18.56 1.93 -6.40
CA GLU A 106 -18.68 3.37 -6.65
C GLU A 106 -19.27 4.12 -5.45
N ALA A 107 -20.32 3.56 -4.85
CA ALA A 107 -21.00 4.11 -3.67
C ALA A 107 -20.04 4.39 -2.50
N TYR A 108 -18.98 3.60 -2.33
CA TYR A 108 -18.05 3.70 -1.19
C TYR A 108 -16.65 4.15 -1.61
N ARG A 109 -16.42 4.39 -2.90
CA ARG A 109 -15.12 4.80 -3.43
C ARG A 109 -14.69 6.16 -2.90
N HIS A 110 -15.58 6.98 -2.36
CA HIS A 110 -15.21 8.29 -1.82
C HIS A 110 -14.62 8.24 -0.40
N TRP A 111 -14.75 7.11 0.32
CA TRP A 111 -14.23 6.99 1.68
C TRP A 111 -12.72 7.24 1.76
N PRO A 112 -12.24 7.84 2.88
CA PRO A 112 -10.82 7.99 3.13
C PRO A 112 -10.12 6.63 3.12
N ALA A 113 -8.83 6.64 2.78
CA ALA A 113 -8.06 5.42 2.68
C ALA A 113 -6.72 5.52 3.41
N VAL A 114 -6.39 4.48 4.17
CA VAL A 114 -5.08 4.21 4.72
C VAL A 114 -4.41 3.15 3.85
N TYR A 115 -3.19 3.43 3.39
CA TYR A 115 -2.41 2.47 2.61
C TYR A 115 -1.23 1.91 3.41
N LEU A 116 -1.16 0.60 3.56
CA LEU A 116 0.00 -0.09 4.13
C LEU A 116 1.03 -0.36 3.04
N LEU A 117 2.18 0.29 3.14
CA LEU A 117 3.28 0.20 2.18
C LEU A 117 4.42 -0.66 2.73
N ARG A 118 4.82 -1.69 1.98
CA ARG A 118 5.99 -2.53 2.29
C ARG A 118 6.99 -2.49 1.13
N ASP A 119 8.28 -2.67 1.45
CA ASP A 119 9.32 -2.91 0.42
C ASP A 119 8.84 -4.01 -0.53
N GLY A 120 8.84 -3.73 -1.84
CA GLY A 120 8.29 -4.63 -2.84
C GLY A 120 8.99 -5.98 -2.88
N ARG A 121 10.29 -6.03 -2.60
CA ARG A 121 11.05 -7.29 -2.59
C ARG A 121 10.61 -8.19 -1.44
N ASP A 122 10.47 -7.63 -0.24
CA ASP A 122 9.97 -8.36 0.92
C ASP A 122 8.51 -8.80 0.74
N ALA A 123 7.67 -7.93 0.15
CA ALA A 123 6.28 -8.23 -0.11
C ALA A 123 6.15 -9.41 -1.10
N LEU A 124 6.88 -9.38 -2.21
CA LEU A 124 6.83 -10.40 -3.25
C LEU A 124 7.45 -11.74 -2.81
N VAL A 125 8.57 -11.73 -2.07
CA VAL A 125 9.10 -12.94 -1.42
C VAL A 125 8.05 -13.54 -0.48
N SER A 126 7.34 -12.70 0.28
CA SER A 126 6.25 -13.19 1.12
C SER A 126 5.04 -13.70 0.32
N VAL A 127 4.76 -13.16 -0.86
CA VAL A 127 3.72 -13.67 -1.77
C VAL A 127 4.09 -15.06 -2.26
N ALA A 128 5.34 -15.24 -2.70
CA ALA A 128 5.83 -16.51 -3.22
C ALA A 128 5.75 -17.64 -2.19
N HIS A 129 6.20 -17.38 -0.95
CA HIS A 129 6.03 -18.34 0.15
C HIS A 129 4.55 -18.58 0.50
N HIS A 130 3.73 -17.53 0.55
CA HIS A 130 2.30 -17.71 0.83
C HIS A 130 1.64 -18.61 -0.21
N ARG A 131 2.02 -18.49 -1.49
CA ARG A 131 1.53 -19.39 -2.53
C ARG A 131 2.06 -20.81 -2.32
N LYS A 132 3.38 -20.97 -2.17
CA LYS A 132 4.04 -22.27 -1.96
C LYS A 132 3.53 -23.05 -0.74
N ASP A 133 3.26 -22.38 0.36
CA ASP A 133 3.00 -23.04 1.65
C ASP A 133 1.51 -23.18 1.95
N ILE A 134 0.66 -22.35 1.33
CA ILE A 134 -0.75 -22.17 1.70
C ILE A 134 -1.67 -22.22 0.47
N THR A 135 -1.49 -21.36 -0.54
CA THR A 135 -2.47 -21.28 -1.66
C THR A 135 -2.36 -22.45 -2.64
N ALA A 136 -1.14 -22.88 -2.93
CA ALA A 136 -0.81 -24.01 -3.78
C ALA A 136 0.36 -24.78 -3.13
N PRO A 137 0.08 -25.56 -2.07
CA PRO A 137 1.08 -26.31 -1.33
C PRO A 137 2.00 -27.11 -2.24
N GLY A 138 3.32 -26.93 -2.09
CA GLY A 138 4.33 -27.64 -2.88
C GLY A 138 4.74 -26.95 -4.18
N SER A 139 4.04 -25.89 -4.62
CA SER A 139 4.42 -25.15 -5.83
C SER A 139 5.82 -24.53 -5.74
N ASN A 140 6.49 -24.44 -6.87
CA ASN A 140 7.86 -23.95 -6.95
C ASN A 140 7.98 -22.46 -6.53
N PHE A 141 8.87 -22.19 -5.58
CA PHE A 141 9.09 -20.84 -5.03
C PHE A 141 9.58 -19.84 -6.09
N TYR A 142 10.53 -20.24 -6.93
CA TYR A 142 11.11 -19.38 -7.97
C TYR A 142 10.04 -18.95 -8.97
N LEU A 143 9.23 -19.90 -9.47
CA LEU A 143 8.12 -19.60 -10.36
C LEU A 143 7.09 -18.65 -9.73
N ASN A 144 6.70 -18.93 -8.48
CA ASN A 144 5.77 -18.08 -7.75
C ASN A 144 6.29 -16.64 -7.58
N LEU A 145 7.60 -16.49 -7.31
CA LEU A 145 8.25 -15.19 -7.16
C LEU A 145 8.34 -14.44 -8.50
N LEU A 146 8.78 -15.13 -9.56
CA LEU A 146 8.89 -14.55 -10.89
C LEU A 146 7.51 -14.10 -11.41
N GLN A 147 6.46 -14.92 -11.23
CA GLN A 147 5.09 -14.56 -11.57
C GLN A 147 4.63 -13.31 -10.82
N ALA A 148 4.94 -13.21 -9.52
CA ALA A 148 4.53 -12.06 -8.70
C ALA A 148 5.27 -10.76 -9.08
N ILE A 149 6.54 -10.85 -9.51
CA ILE A 149 7.34 -9.72 -10.02
C ILE A 149 6.75 -9.21 -11.35
N VAL A 150 6.48 -10.11 -12.28
CA VAL A 150 6.08 -9.75 -13.66
C VAL A 150 4.60 -9.36 -13.75
N ALA A 151 3.78 -9.97 -12.89
CA ALA A 151 2.33 -9.81 -12.84
C ALA A 151 1.66 -10.03 -14.23
N PRO A 152 1.87 -11.20 -14.87
CA PRO A 152 1.29 -11.48 -16.19
C PRO A 152 -0.24 -11.39 -16.14
N GLY A 153 -0.85 -10.91 -17.24
CA GLY A 153 -2.30 -10.76 -17.36
C GLY A 153 -2.94 -9.82 -16.33
N GLY A 154 -2.16 -8.96 -15.67
CA GLY A 154 -2.69 -8.11 -14.60
C GLY A 154 -2.91 -8.84 -13.27
N SER A 155 -2.36 -10.05 -13.11
CA SER A 155 -2.34 -10.77 -11.83
C SER A 155 -1.72 -9.92 -10.71
N HIS A 156 -1.92 -10.33 -9.45
CA HIS A 156 -1.40 -9.58 -8.29
C HIS A 156 -1.81 -8.10 -8.31
N PHE A 157 -3.05 -7.81 -8.72
CA PHE A 157 -3.59 -6.44 -8.83
C PHE A 157 -2.80 -5.54 -9.79
N GLY A 158 -2.25 -6.13 -10.85
CA GLY A 158 -1.44 -5.45 -11.86
C GLY A 158 0.01 -5.20 -11.44
N GLY A 159 0.48 -5.87 -10.38
CA GLY A 159 1.85 -5.78 -9.89
C GLY A 159 2.06 -4.76 -8.77
N TRP A 160 3.19 -4.89 -8.07
CA TRP A 160 3.49 -4.10 -6.86
C TRP A 160 3.50 -2.60 -7.14
N SER A 161 4.27 -2.14 -8.13
CA SER A 161 4.40 -0.70 -8.41
C SER A 161 3.07 -0.06 -8.79
N ARG A 162 2.27 -0.75 -9.63
CA ARG A 162 0.95 -0.25 -10.03
C ARG A 162 0.02 -0.06 -8.83
N ASN A 163 -0.01 -1.04 -7.92
CA ASN A 163 -0.82 -0.96 -6.71
C ASN A 163 -0.35 0.18 -5.78
N VAL A 164 0.97 0.28 -5.56
CA VAL A 164 1.58 1.32 -4.73
C VAL A 164 1.31 2.71 -5.31
N ASP A 165 1.57 2.93 -6.59
CA ASP A 165 1.37 4.23 -7.23
C ASP A 165 -0.09 4.68 -7.17
N ALA A 166 -1.04 3.77 -7.46
CA ALA A 166 -2.46 4.07 -7.42
C ALA A 166 -2.93 4.45 -6.02
N TRP A 167 -2.56 3.67 -5.00
CA TRP A 167 -3.01 3.92 -3.64
C TRP A 167 -2.26 5.03 -2.93
N THR A 168 -0.98 5.26 -3.21
CA THR A 168 -0.25 6.38 -2.60
C THR A 168 -0.65 7.71 -3.24
N ALA A 169 -1.14 7.72 -4.48
CA ALA A 169 -1.76 8.90 -5.08
C ALA A 169 -3.13 9.22 -4.45
N ARG A 170 -3.87 8.20 -4.01
CA ARG A 170 -5.23 8.34 -3.45
C ARG A 170 -5.30 8.44 -1.93
N GLY A 171 -4.45 7.70 -1.22
CA GLY A 171 -4.53 7.48 0.22
C GLY A 171 -4.37 8.77 0.99
N ALA A 172 -5.21 8.95 2.01
CA ALA A 172 -5.11 10.07 2.94
C ALA A 172 -3.95 9.87 3.93
N LEU A 173 -3.62 8.60 4.21
CA LEU A 173 -2.51 8.22 5.09
C LEU A 173 -1.76 7.03 4.50
N VAL A 174 -0.42 7.08 4.54
CA VAL A 174 0.45 5.96 4.18
C VAL A 174 1.26 5.56 5.42
N ILE A 175 1.16 4.28 5.78
CA ILE A 175 1.89 3.67 6.89
C ILE A 175 2.89 2.67 6.30
N ARG A 176 4.16 2.79 6.66
CA ARG A 176 5.18 1.82 6.23
C ARG A 176 5.14 0.62 7.15
N PHE A 177 5.20 -0.57 6.57
CA PHE A 177 5.26 -1.82 7.34
C PHE A 177 6.45 -1.85 8.31
N SER A 178 7.61 -1.31 7.91
CA SER A 178 8.79 -1.23 8.77
C SER A 178 8.55 -0.38 10.02
N ASP A 179 7.84 0.74 9.89
CA ASP A 179 7.51 1.61 11.01
C ASP A 179 6.40 0.99 11.86
N LEU A 180 5.41 0.35 11.22
CA LEU A 180 4.35 -0.38 11.92
C LEU A 180 4.90 -1.49 12.82
N VAL A 181 5.90 -2.26 12.35
CA VAL A 181 6.53 -3.31 13.16
C VAL A 181 7.37 -2.71 14.30
N ARG A 182 8.05 -1.58 14.05
CA ARG A 182 8.95 -0.95 15.03
C ARG A 182 8.22 -0.16 16.11
N GLN A 183 7.17 0.57 15.76
CA GLN A 183 6.40 1.46 16.64
C GLN A 183 4.90 1.36 16.34
N PRO A 184 4.28 0.20 16.60
CA PRO A 184 2.89 -0.04 16.19
C PRO A 184 1.90 0.94 16.78
N LEU A 185 1.99 1.26 18.08
CA LEU A 185 1.06 2.19 18.72
C LEU A 185 1.13 3.60 18.11
N VAL A 186 2.34 4.07 17.80
CA VAL A 186 2.56 5.36 17.13
C VAL A 186 1.91 5.37 15.76
N GLU A 187 2.13 4.33 14.95
CA GLU A 187 1.56 4.25 13.61
C GLU A 187 0.03 4.09 13.62
N LEU A 188 -0.52 3.37 14.60
CA LEU A 188 -1.97 3.22 14.80
C LEU A 188 -2.62 4.56 15.20
N GLU A 189 -2.00 5.31 16.11
CA GLU A 189 -2.51 6.60 16.59
C GLU A 189 -2.62 7.66 15.48
N ARG A 190 -1.85 7.51 14.39
CA ARG A 190 -2.00 8.37 13.19
C ARG A 190 -3.38 8.27 12.55
N LEU A 191 -4.18 7.23 12.84
CA LEU A 191 -5.55 7.10 12.33
C LEU A 191 -6.51 8.12 12.94
N ARG A 192 -6.18 8.75 14.08
CA ARG A 192 -7.01 9.82 14.67
C ARG A 192 -7.22 11.01 13.74
N ALA A 193 -6.34 11.18 12.75
CA ALA A 193 -6.48 12.20 11.72
C ALA A 193 -7.62 11.90 10.72
N LEU A 194 -8.11 10.66 10.67
CA LEU A 194 -9.10 10.21 9.70
C LEU A 194 -10.39 9.69 10.34
N ILE A 195 -10.28 9.06 11.51
CA ILE A 195 -11.40 8.44 12.22
C ILE A 195 -11.29 8.67 13.73
N GLU A 196 -12.40 8.58 14.45
CA GLU A 196 -12.35 8.53 15.90
C GLU A 196 -11.82 7.17 16.37
N LEU A 197 -10.74 7.19 17.15
CA LEU A 197 -10.26 6.01 17.85
C LEU A 197 -10.75 6.03 19.30
N PRO A 198 -11.28 4.92 19.83
CA PRO A 198 -11.49 4.73 21.25
C PRO A 198 -10.22 4.98 22.10
N PRO A 199 -10.33 5.03 23.44
CA PRO A 199 -9.16 4.99 24.30
C PRO A 199 -8.30 3.75 24.00
N ALA A 200 -7.00 3.96 23.83
CA ALA A 200 -6.08 2.86 23.56
C ALA A 200 -5.92 1.96 24.79
N ARG A 201 -5.73 0.64 24.55
CA ARG A 201 -5.26 -0.34 25.53
C ARG A 201 -3.89 -0.88 25.10
N PRO A 202 -2.78 -0.15 25.38
CA PRO A 202 -1.44 -0.52 24.90
C PRO A 202 -0.99 -1.92 25.32
N ASP A 203 -1.42 -2.37 26.50
CA ASP A 203 -1.16 -3.69 27.07
C ASP A 203 -1.75 -4.84 26.22
N LYS A 204 -2.75 -4.54 25.37
CA LYS A 204 -3.39 -5.50 24.47
C LYS A 204 -2.73 -5.59 23.11
N LEU A 205 -1.69 -4.81 22.82
CA LEU A 205 -0.99 -4.89 21.55
C LEU A 205 -0.44 -6.32 21.33
N PRO A 206 -0.84 -7.03 20.26
CA PRO A 206 -0.44 -8.41 20.08
C PRO A 206 1.02 -8.51 19.62
N THR A 207 1.76 -9.44 20.22
CA THR A 207 3.13 -9.77 19.81
C THR A 207 3.14 -10.64 18.55
N PHE A 208 4.29 -10.68 17.85
CA PHE A 208 4.45 -11.56 16.70
C PHE A 208 4.23 -13.04 17.06
N GLN A 209 4.69 -13.49 18.23
CA GLN A 209 4.48 -14.87 18.69
C GLN A 209 3.00 -15.17 18.93
N GLN A 210 2.27 -14.27 19.60
CA GLN A 210 0.83 -14.43 19.83
C GLN A 210 0.06 -14.53 18.51
N LEU A 211 0.41 -13.71 17.52
CA LEU A 211 -0.23 -13.77 16.20
C LEU A 211 0.13 -15.05 15.43
N LYS A 212 1.39 -15.50 15.52
CA LYS A 212 1.89 -16.66 14.79
C LYS A 212 1.36 -17.98 15.32
N PHE A 213 1.27 -18.12 16.64
CA PHE A 213 0.93 -19.38 17.31
C PHE A 213 -0.44 -19.39 17.98
N GLY A 214 -1.07 -18.23 18.15
CA GLY A 214 -2.40 -18.11 18.73
C GLY A 214 -3.53 -18.14 17.71
N GLN A 215 -4.70 -17.70 18.16
CA GLN A 215 -5.93 -17.59 17.39
C GLN A 215 -6.36 -16.11 17.25
N PRO A 216 -5.64 -15.31 16.46
CA PRO A 216 -5.99 -13.91 16.26
C PRO A 216 -7.38 -13.77 15.62
N LYS A 217 -8.08 -12.67 15.94
CA LYS A 217 -9.42 -12.36 15.41
C LYS A 217 -9.46 -12.35 13.89
N TYR A 218 -8.44 -11.76 13.26
CA TYR A 218 -8.30 -11.72 11.81
C TYR A 218 -7.20 -12.66 11.36
N GLN A 219 -7.59 -13.71 10.64
CA GLN A 219 -6.70 -14.66 9.99
C GLN A 219 -6.94 -14.63 8.48
N ALA A 220 -5.94 -15.02 7.69
CA ALA A 220 -6.23 -15.31 6.29
C ALA A 220 -7.14 -16.55 6.23
N THR A 221 -8.11 -16.58 5.33
CA THR A 221 -9.01 -17.75 5.16
C THR A 221 -8.22 -19.04 5.05
N ALA A 222 -7.12 -19.03 4.28
CA ALA A 222 -6.27 -20.19 4.14
C ALA A 222 -5.38 -20.50 5.38
N ALA A 223 -5.19 -19.55 6.29
CA ALA A 223 -4.53 -19.79 7.59
C ALA A 223 -5.47 -20.50 8.59
N VAL A 224 -6.79 -20.40 8.42
CA VAL A 224 -7.77 -21.19 9.18
C VAL A 224 -7.63 -22.68 8.85
N VAL A 225 -7.30 -23.00 7.58
CA VAL A 225 -7.14 -24.38 7.11
C VAL A 225 -5.71 -24.91 7.32
N HIS A 226 -4.68 -24.10 7.07
CA HIS A 226 -3.28 -24.54 7.07
C HIS A 226 -2.46 -24.07 8.29
N GLY A 227 -3.11 -23.42 9.27
CA GLY A 227 -2.49 -22.87 10.47
C GLY A 227 -1.80 -21.50 10.28
N ASN A 228 -1.83 -20.67 11.32
CA ASN A 228 -1.26 -19.31 11.31
C ASN A 228 0.26 -19.27 11.17
N GLN A 229 0.95 -20.37 11.53
CA GLN A 229 2.41 -20.42 11.54
C GLN A 229 3.03 -20.16 10.17
N LYS A 230 2.38 -20.66 9.11
CA LYS A 230 2.80 -20.45 7.71
C LYS A 230 2.45 -19.04 7.22
N HIS A 231 1.38 -18.45 7.75
CA HIS A 231 0.96 -17.09 7.40
C HIS A 231 1.88 -16.03 8.03
N PHE A 232 2.29 -16.22 9.28
CA PHE A 232 3.25 -15.37 9.98
C PHE A 232 4.66 -15.97 9.91
N ARG A 233 5.33 -15.80 8.74
CA ARG A 233 6.62 -16.43 8.44
C ARG A 233 7.77 -15.99 9.35
N LYS A 234 8.37 -14.82 9.06
CA LYS A 234 9.54 -14.28 9.78
C LYS A 234 9.28 -12.96 10.52
N GLY A 235 8.21 -12.23 10.20
CA GLY A 235 7.90 -10.94 10.84
C GLY A 235 8.93 -9.81 10.65
N ARG A 236 10.00 -10.04 9.87
CA ARG A 236 11.13 -9.13 9.71
C ARG A 236 11.16 -8.42 8.36
N VAL A 237 11.89 -7.31 8.33
CA VAL A 237 12.24 -6.54 7.13
C VAL A 237 13.59 -7.03 6.59
N GLY A 238 13.76 -7.01 5.27
CA GLY A 238 15.03 -7.35 4.61
C GLY A 238 15.24 -8.84 4.34
N GLY A 239 14.21 -9.67 4.47
CA GLY A 239 14.30 -11.11 4.16
C GLY A 239 14.61 -11.38 2.70
N TRP A 240 14.29 -10.43 1.80
CA TRP A 240 14.64 -10.52 0.38
C TRP A 240 16.13 -10.69 0.10
N LYS A 241 17.03 -10.21 0.97
CA LYS A 241 18.49 -10.29 0.75
C LYS A 241 18.99 -11.72 0.64
N GLU A 242 18.39 -12.62 1.42
CA GLU A 242 18.74 -14.05 1.47
C GLU A 242 17.91 -14.89 0.50
N GLU A 243 16.75 -14.38 0.06
CA GLU A 243 15.69 -15.22 -0.53
C GLU A 243 15.35 -14.84 -1.98
N MET A 244 15.78 -13.67 -2.48
CA MET A 244 15.54 -13.25 -3.86
C MET A 244 16.81 -13.48 -4.70
N PRO A 245 16.78 -14.38 -5.69
CA PRO A 245 17.91 -14.63 -6.59
C PRO A 245 18.38 -13.36 -7.32
N PRO A 246 19.68 -13.19 -7.62
CA PRO A 246 20.23 -11.97 -8.23
C PRO A 246 19.54 -11.52 -9.52
N GLU A 247 19.24 -12.45 -10.42
CA GLU A 247 18.53 -12.24 -11.68
C GLU A 247 17.10 -11.71 -11.46
N LEU A 248 16.42 -12.20 -10.41
CA LEU A 248 15.10 -11.69 -10.01
C LEU A 248 15.19 -10.34 -9.32
N GLN A 249 16.27 -10.05 -8.59
CA GLN A 249 16.52 -8.71 -8.06
C GLN A 249 16.74 -7.70 -9.21
N ALA A 250 17.50 -8.08 -10.23
CA ALA A 250 17.75 -7.25 -11.41
C ALA A 250 16.45 -6.99 -12.18
N LEU A 251 15.65 -8.03 -12.43
CA LEU A 251 14.33 -7.88 -13.05
C LEU A 251 13.40 -7.00 -12.21
N PHE A 252 13.34 -7.22 -10.89
CA PHE A 252 12.53 -6.42 -9.99
C PHE A 252 12.92 -4.94 -10.04
N TRP A 253 14.21 -4.62 -9.95
CA TRP A 253 14.69 -3.24 -10.01
C TRP A 253 14.42 -2.59 -11.36
N PHE A 254 14.51 -3.35 -12.44
CA PHE A 254 14.13 -2.88 -13.77
C PHE A 254 12.64 -2.51 -13.85
N LEU A 255 11.74 -3.35 -13.32
CA LEU A 255 10.29 -3.13 -13.41
C LEU A 255 9.72 -2.17 -12.37
N HIS A 256 10.34 -2.07 -11.20
CA HIS A 256 9.76 -1.45 -10.02
C HIS A 256 10.66 -0.41 -9.34
N GLY A 257 11.86 -0.20 -9.89
CA GLY A 257 12.86 0.71 -9.31
C GLY A 257 12.39 2.16 -9.18
N ASP A 258 11.62 2.67 -10.15
CA ASP A 258 11.09 4.03 -10.09
C ASP A 258 10.17 4.23 -8.89
N THR A 259 9.24 3.29 -8.65
CA THR A 259 8.35 3.34 -7.48
C THR A 259 9.11 3.11 -6.18
N MET A 260 10.08 2.18 -6.15
CA MET A 260 10.98 1.98 -4.99
C MET A 260 11.70 3.28 -4.61
N ARG A 261 12.33 3.96 -5.57
CA ARG A 261 13.00 5.26 -5.38
C ARG A 261 12.02 6.35 -4.93
N ALA A 262 10.84 6.43 -5.55
CA ALA A 262 9.82 7.43 -5.19
C ALA A 262 9.40 7.34 -3.72
N HIS A 263 9.40 6.11 -3.17
CA HIS A 263 9.10 5.83 -1.78
C HIS A 263 10.34 5.61 -0.91
N GLY A 264 11.55 5.94 -1.37
CA GLY A 264 12.77 5.91 -0.55
C GLY A 264 13.26 4.52 -0.15
N PHE A 265 12.85 3.48 -0.86
CA PHE A 265 13.38 2.12 -0.71
C PHE A 265 14.64 1.96 -1.59
N THR A 266 15.75 2.60 -1.22
CA THR A 266 16.99 2.61 -2.02
C THR A 266 18.07 1.66 -1.51
N ALA A 267 17.86 1.01 -0.36
CA ALA A 267 18.83 0.08 0.19
C ALA A 267 18.98 -1.15 -0.73
N GLY A 268 20.21 -1.46 -1.13
CA GLY A 268 20.51 -2.51 -2.11
C GLY A 268 19.92 -2.24 -3.49
N GLU A 269 19.87 -0.96 -3.89
CA GLU A 269 19.58 -0.57 -5.26
C GLU A 269 20.67 -1.05 -6.21
N LEU A 270 20.24 -1.67 -7.31
CA LEU A 270 21.13 -2.10 -8.38
C LEU A 270 21.27 -0.98 -9.42
N ALA A 271 22.36 -1.02 -10.19
CA ALA A 271 22.57 -0.11 -11.31
C ALA A 271 21.37 -0.15 -12.27
N GLU A 272 20.98 1.02 -12.79
CA GLU A 272 19.87 1.07 -13.74
C GLU A 272 20.18 0.25 -14.99
N VAL A 273 19.21 -0.56 -15.41
CA VAL A 273 19.29 -1.35 -16.65
C VAL A 273 18.84 -0.49 -17.82
N HIS A 274 19.80 -0.04 -18.62
CA HIS A 274 19.57 0.94 -19.71
C HIS A 274 19.96 0.43 -21.10
N THR A 275 20.86 -0.56 -21.21
CA THR A 275 21.26 -1.12 -22.50
C THR A 275 20.50 -2.40 -22.87
N ALA A 276 20.47 -2.73 -24.16
CA ALA A 276 19.91 -3.99 -24.64
C ALA A 276 20.67 -5.20 -24.09
N ALA A 277 22.00 -5.13 -24.06
CA ALA A 277 22.84 -6.19 -23.51
C ALA A 277 22.53 -6.49 -22.03
N MET A 278 22.31 -5.47 -21.19
CA MET A 278 21.93 -5.69 -19.79
C MET A 278 20.56 -6.36 -19.64
N ARG A 279 19.59 -6.00 -20.50
CA ARG A 279 18.28 -6.66 -20.49
C ARG A 279 18.34 -8.09 -21.00
N GLU A 280 19.15 -8.33 -22.03
CA GLU A 280 19.39 -9.66 -22.56
C GLU A 280 20.08 -10.55 -21.53
N SER A 281 21.04 -10.01 -20.78
CA SER A 281 21.66 -10.73 -19.65
C SER A 281 20.61 -11.18 -18.62
N ILE A 282 19.70 -10.29 -18.19
CA ILE A 282 18.61 -10.68 -17.27
C ILE A 282 17.74 -11.78 -17.86
N TRP A 283 17.39 -11.66 -19.14
CA TRP A 283 16.61 -12.67 -19.86
C TRP A 283 17.32 -14.04 -19.86
N THR A 284 18.57 -14.08 -20.27
CA THR A 284 19.36 -15.32 -20.37
C THR A 284 19.54 -15.99 -19.02
N GLU A 285 19.81 -15.22 -17.95
CA GLU A 285 19.92 -15.77 -16.59
C GLU A 285 18.61 -16.43 -16.13
N ILE A 286 17.47 -15.77 -16.36
CA ILE A 286 16.15 -16.32 -15.99
C ILE A 286 15.85 -17.58 -16.81
N GLN A 287 16.11 -17.55 -18.12
CA GLN A 287 15.89 -18.70 -19.00
C GLN A 287 16.72 -19.90 -18.54
N ARG A 288 18.02 -19.69 -18.28
CA ARG A 288 18.92 -20.75 -17.80
C ARG A 288 18.46 -21.34 -16.48
N HIS A 289 18.00 -20.49 -15.54
CA HIS A 289 17.45 -20.97 -14.27
C HIS A 289 16.22 -21.87 -14.51
N LEU A 290 15.31 -21.45 -15.38
CA LEU A 290 14.10 -22.21 -15.69
C LEU A 290 14.39 -23.54 -16.40
N GLU A 291 15.35 -23.57 -17.32
CA GLU A 291 15.85 -24.79 -17.94
C GLU A 291 16.43 -25.75 -16.89
N HIS A 292 17.21 -25.22 -15.94
CA HIS A 292 17.81 -26.01 -14.87
C HIS A 292 16.77 -26.65 -13.93
N ILE A 293 15.75 -25.89 -13.51
CA ILE A 293 14.70 -26.44 -12.63
C ILE A 293 13.63 -27.21 -13.38
N GLY A 294 13.53 -27.06 -14.71
CA GLY A 294 12.48 -27.64 -15.57
C GLY A 294 12.18 -29.11 -15.33
N PRO A 295 13.19 -30.00 -15.23
CA PRO A 295 12.98 -31.42 -14.95
C PRO A 295 12.31 -31.73 -13.59
N SER A 296 12.40 -30.80 -12.63
CA SER A 296 11.78 -30.94 -11.30
C SER A 296 10.37 -30.35 -11.21
N LEU A 297 9.92 -29.67 -12.26
CA LEU A 297 8.60 -29.03 -12.31
C LEU A 297 7.53 -30.03 -12.75
N THR A 298 6.32 -29.89 -12.20
CA THR A 298 5.15 -30.59 -12.73
C THR A 298 4.79 -30.10 -14.14
N PRO A 299 4.04 -30.87 -14.95
CA PRO A 299 3.61 -30.42 -16.28
C PRO A 299 2.86 -29.08 -16.27
N ALA A 300 2.02 -28.84 -15.25
CA ALA A 300 1.31 -27.58 -15.07
C ALA A 300 2.27 -26.41 -14.76
N GLU A 301 3.32 -26.65 -13.98
CA GLU A 301 4.35 -25.64 -13.69
C GLU A 301 5.24 -25.36 -14.90
N GLN A 302 5.55 -26.35 -15.73
CA GLN A 302 6.29 -26.15 -16.98
C GLN A 302 5.49 -25.27 -17.94
N ALA A 303 4.19 -25.51 -18.10
CA ALA A 303 3.30 -24.66 -18.89
C ALA A 303 3.26 -23.22 -18.33
N ALA A 304 3.08 -23.07 -17.01
CA ALA A 304 3.09 -21.76 -16.37
C ALA A 304 4.44 -21.03 -16.53
N ALA A 305 5.56 -21.75 -16.49
CA ALA A 305 6.89 -21.18 -16.70
C ALA A 305 7.04 -20.57 -18.10
N LEU A 306 6.50 -21.23 -19.13
CA LEU A 306 6.50 -20.73 -20.50
C LEU A 306 5.70 -19.42 -20.62
N ASP A 307 4.50 -19.36 -20.05
CA ASP A 307 3.67 -18.15 -20.05
C ASP A 307 4.36 -16.98 -19.32
N ILE A 308 5.00 -17.29 -18.19
CA ILE A 308 5.76 -16.30 -17.41
C ILE A 308 6.96 -15.81 -18.23
N LEU A 309 7.70 -16.69 -18.91
CA LEU A 309 8.80 -16.32 -19.78
C LEU A 309 8.36 -15.37 -20.90
N VAL A 310 7.26 -15.67 -21.58
CA VAL A 310 6.70 -14.76 -22.59
C VAL A 310 6.44 -13.37 -21.99
N ALA A 311 5.85 -13.31 -20.80
CA ALA A 311 5.60 -12.04 -20.12
C ALA A 311 6.90 -11.32 -19.69
N VAL A 312 7.92 -12.04 -19.22
CA VAL A 312 9.24 -11.46 -18.91
C VAL A 312 9.85 -10.82 -20.17
N ARG A 313 9.85 -11.53 -21.31
CA ARG A 313 10.40 -11.03 -22.58
C ARG A 313 9.69 -9.75 -23.00
N GLN A 314 8.36 -9.76 -22.97
CA GLN A 314 7.54 -8.60 -23.30
C GLN A 314 7.87 -7.40 -22.41
N ARG A 315 7.98 -7.59 -21.08
CA ARG A 315 8.30 -6.51 -20.15
C ARG A 315 9.70 -5.93 -20.38
N LEU A 316 10.70 -6.77 -20.61
CA LEU A 316 12.06 -6.34 -20.92
C LEU A 316 12.11 -5.52 -22.22
N GLN A 317 11.29 -5.86 -23.21
CA GLN A 317 11.19 -5.12 -24.47
C GLN A 317 10.38 -3.82 -24.36
N GLN A 318 9.24 -3.83 -23.67
CA GLN A 318 8.31 -2.69 -23.56
C GLN A 318 8.90 -1.47 -22.83
N HIS A 319 9.86 -1.67 -21.92
CA HIS A 319 10.48 -0.54 -21.24
C HIS A 319 11.31 0.33 -22.19
N ASN A 320 11.77 -0.22 -23.32
CA ASN A 320 12.44 0.57 -24.34
C ASN A 320 11.53 1.65 -24.92
N THR A 321 10.27 1.37 -25.25
CA THR A 321 9.40 2.32 -25.96
C THR A 321 8.89 3.45 -25.05
N THR A 322 8.82 3.24 -23.74
CA THR A 322 8.34 4.26 -22.80
C THR A 322 9.47 5.16 -22.28
N ARG A 323 10.67 4.63 -22.01
CA ARG A 323 11.84 5.46 -21.62
C ARG A 323 12.45 6.21 -22.81
N THR A 324 12.60 5.58 -23.97
CA THR A 324 13.16 6.27 -25.16
C THR A 324 12.30 7.48 -25.56
N ASN A 325 10.96 7.35 -25.56
CA ASN A 325 10.07 8.49 -25.84
C ASN A 325 10.13 9.62 -24.80
N LEU A 326 10.52 9.33 -23.56
CA LEU A 326 10.65 10.33 -22.49
C LEU A 326 12.03 11.00 -22.49
N ASP A 327 13.11 10.29 -22.84
CA ASP A 327 14.47 10.84 -22.90
C ASP A 327 14.69 11.78 -24.13
N HIS A 328 13.79 11.74 -25.11
CA HIS A 328 13.73 12.69 -26.23
C HIS A 328 13.02 14.01 -25.90
N LEU A 329 12.42 14.18 -24.71
CA LEU A 329 11.85 15.46 -24.30
C LEU A 329 12.93 16.33 -23.63
N PRO A 330 13.34 17.47 -24.23
CA PRO A 330 14.43 18.32 -23.71
C PRO A 330 14.22 18.74 -22.24
N TYR A 331 12.96 18.90 -21.84
CA TYR A 331 12.56 19.32 -20.51
C TYR A 331 12.81 18.26 -19.41
N GLU A 332 12.61 16.96 -19.67
CA GLU A 332 12.89 15.90 -18.67
C GLU A 332 14.40 15.76 -18.44
N ARG A 333 15.21 15.94 -19.48
CA ARG A 333 16.68 16.00 -19.37
C ARG A 333 17.13 17.22 -18.56
N TYR A 334 16.48 18.38 -18.77
CA TYR A 334 16.72 19.58 -17.99
C TYR A 334 16.32 19.42 -16.52
N LEU A 335 15.15 18.84 -16.23
CA LEU A 335 14.69 18.58 -14.86
C LEU A 335 15.59 17.60 -14.12
N ARG A 336 16.08 16.54 -14.78
CA ARG A 336 17.03 15.60 -14.18
C ARG A 336 18.36 16.27 -13.86
N ARG A 337 18.90 17.09 -14.77
CA ARG A 337 20.13 17.87 -14.54
C ARG A 337 19.96 18.90 -13.44
N LEU A 338 18.84 19.62 -13.43
CA LEU A 338 18.49 20.57 -12.37
C LEU A 338 18.38 19.86 -11.02
N LYS A 339 17.69 18.71 -10.95
CA LYS A 339 17.55 17.93 -9.72
C LYS A 339 18.90 17.37 -9.24
N ALA A 340 19.74 16.89 -10.14
CA ALA A 340 21.08 16.43 -9.82
C ALA A 340 21.98 17.58 -9.32
N GLY A 341 21.94 18.73 -10.00
CA GLY A 341 22.66 19.94 -9.61
C GLY A 341 22.20 20.50 -8.26
N LEU A 342 20.89 20.53 -7.99
CA LEU A 342 20.36 20.91 -6.69
C LEU A 342 20.76 19.93 -5.58
N ARG A 343 20.86 18.63 -5.89
CA ARG A 343 21.31 17.61 -4.93
C ARG A 343 22.80 17.75 -4.60
N SER A 344 23.63 18.15 -5.56
CA SER A 344 25.07 18.34 -5.35
C SER A 344 25.40 19.70 -4.72
N ALA A 345 24.60 20.74 -4.99
CA ALA A 345 24.86 22.10 -4.52
C ALA A 345 24.27 22.40 -3.13
N LEU A 346 23.27 21.65 -2.67
CA LEU A 346 22.59 21.92 -1.40
C LEU A 346 23.01 20.93 -0.30
N PRO A 347 23.19 21.40 0.96
CA PRO A 347 23.33 20.52 2.11
C PRO A 347 22.19 19.50 2.19
N HIS A 348 22.52 18.26 2.57
CA HIS A 348 21.58 17.12 2.47
C HIS A 348 20.24 17.38 3.18
N ALA A 349 20.25 18.00 4.36
CA ALA A 349 19.05 18.34 5.11
C ALA A 349 18.13 19.32 4.36
N ILE A 350 18.71 20.30 3.68
CA ILE A 350 17.98 21.31 2.90
C ILE A 350 17.38 20.66 1.64
N TYR A 351 18.17 19.86 0.93
CA TYR A 351 17.68 19.12 -0.23
C TYR A 351 16.53 18.17 0.14
N GLN A 352 16.61 17.45 1.26
CA GLN A 352 15.55 16.53 1.70
C GLN A 352 14.24 17.27 2.03
N ASN A 353 14.34 18.44 2.67
CA ASN A 353 13.17 19.27 2.98
C ASN A 353 12.53 19.85 1.71
N LEU A 354 13.34 20.38 0.78
CA LEU A 354 12.85 20.86 -0.52
C LEU A 354 12.25 19.73 -1.36
N ALA A 355 12.87 18.54 -1.37
CA ALA A 355 12.34 17.37 -2.06
C ALA A 355 11.03 16.90 -1.42
N LYS A 356 10.84 17.05 -0.10
CA LYS A 356 9.58 16.75 0.59
C LYS A 356 8.48 17.75 0.22
N LEU A 357 8.78 19.04 0.23
CA LEU A 357 7.88 20.11 -0.24
C LEU A 357 7.49 19.90 -1.71
N TYR A 358 8.45 19.68 -2.60
CA TYR A 358 8.20 19.41 -4.03
C TYR A 358 7.31 18.18 -4.24
N ARG A 359 7.45 17.13 -3.42
CA ARG A 359 6.59 15.93 -3.48
C ARG A 359 5.14 16.21 -3.08
N GLN A 360 4.91 17.24 -2.26
CA GLN A 360 3.59 17.63 -1.75
C GLN A 360 2.90 18.69 -2.62
N LEU A 361 3.65 19.39 -3.49
CA LEU A 361 3.08 20.43 -4.35
C LEU A 361 2.15 19.86 -5.45
N PRO A 362 1.00 20.49 -5.71
CA PRO A 362 0.11 20.14 -6.82
C PRO A 362 0.79 20.20 -8.19
N LEU A 363 1.83 21.02 -8.32
CA LEU A 363 2.64 21.19 -9.52
C LEU A 363 3.20 19.85 -10.06
N ARG A 364 3.63 18.93 -9.18
CA ARG A 364 4.11 17.60 -9.60
C ARG A 364 2.99 16.76 -10.22
N ARG A 365 1.77 16.85 -9.66
CA ARG A 365 0.58 16.18 -10.21
C ARG A 365 0.18 16.80 -11.55
N TRP A 366 0.27 18.12 -11.67
CA TRP A 366 -0.03 18.86 -12.90
C TRP A 366 0.97 18.56 -14.02
N LEU A 367 2.28 18.60 -13.73
CA LEU A 367 3.33 18.16 -14.64
C LEU A 367 3.16 16.69 -15.05
N GLY A 368 2.75 15.81 -14.13
CA GLY A 368 2.42 14.42 -14.44
C GLY A 368 1.17 14.23 -15.32
N LYS A 369 0.20 15.16 -15.27
CA LYS A 369 -0.96 15.18 -16.18
C LYS A 369 -0.56 15.70 -17.57
N LEU A 370 0.17 16.81 -17.64
CA LEU A 370 0.74 17.35 -18.88
C LEU A 370 1.63 16.34 -19.59
N ARG A 371 2.47 15.63 -18.83
CA ARG A 371 3.31 14.54 -19.35
C ARG A 371 2.49 13.43 -20.02
N ARG A 372 1.36 13.03 -19.42
CA ARG A 372 0.46 12.03 -20.02
C ARG A 372 -0.20 12.56 -21.29
N LEU A 373 -0.65 13.83 -21.29
CA LEU A 373 -1.28 14.45 -22.45
C LEU A 373 -0.31 14.60 -23.64
N ILE A 374 0.95 14.97 -23.38
CA ILE A 374 1.97 15.11 -24.44
C ILE A 374 2.35 13.75 -25.04
N VAL A 375 2.47 12.71 -24.23
CA VAL A 375 2.80 11.35 -24.70
C VAL A 375 1.66 10.77 -25.56
N VAL A 376 0.41 10.93 -25.13
CA VAL A 376 -0.77 10.45 -25.87
C VAL A 376 -0.93 11.15 -27.22
N ARG A 377 -0.59 12.45 -27.30
CA ARG A 377 -0.73 13.23 -28.54
C ARG A 377 0.32 12.90 -29.60
N LYS A 378 1.48 12.34 -29.21
CA LYS A 378 2.53 11.88 -30.13
C LYS A 378 2.32 10.44 -30.64
N SER A 379 1.62 9.58 -29.89
CA SER A 379 1.28 8.23 -30.35
C SER A 379 0.10 8.19 -31.34
N LEU A 380 -0.56 9.33 -31.55
CA LEU A 380 -1.71 9.52 -32.46
C LEU A 380 -1.32 10.31 -33.73
N ARG A 381 -0.03 10.52 -33.98
CA ARG A 381 0.51 11.20 -35.17
C ARG A 381 1.45 10.29 -35.94
#